data_AF-S8DP55-F1
#
_entry.id   AF-S8DP55-F1
#
_cell.length_a   1.000
_cell.length_b   1.000
_cell.length_c   1.000
_cell.angle_alpha   90.00
_cell.angle_beta   90.00
_cell.angle_gamma   90.00
#
_symmetry.space_group_name_H-M   'P 1'
#
loop_
_entity.id
_entity.type
_entity.pdbx_description
1 polymer ?
#
loop_
_entity_poly.entity_id
_entity_poly.type
_entity_poly.pdbx_seq_one_letter_code
_entity_poly.pdbx_strand_id
1 'polypeptide(L)'
;MKCKSMLDNNKQGYKTLSHIWAAYIQHSKSTLTSRRFYDMCASGCKYARLAAGGSIYLLMVIAAQNQRWIVGRADSNLATDVGNLLRWPDDSAAGKAAMQTIIPMVAFLARTCPVALGQVLHESLLQGLKVPPDTSCSHLDVVDAVFERIRFK
;
A
#
# COMPACT_ATOMS: atom_id res chain seq x y z
N MET A 1 20.56 -14.52 19.13
CA MET A 1 19.73 -14.04 18.01
C MET A 1 19.68 -12.52 18.05
N LYS A 2 20.39 -11.82 17.15
CA LYS A 2 20.41 -10.35 17.10
C LYS A 2 19.77 -9.90 15.78
N CYS A 3 18.51 -9.48 15.82
CA CYS A 3 17.93 -8.62 14.78
C CYS A 3 18.59 -7.24 14.93
N LYS A 4 19.79 -7.10 14.38
CA LYS A 4 20.57 -5.87 14.46
C LYS A 4 20.15 -4.96 13.31
N SER A 5 19.44 -3.90 13.67
CA SER A 5 19.31 -2.63 12.96
C SER A 5 19.09 -2.70 11.44
N MET A 6 17.83 -2.74 11.01
CA MET A 6 17.48 -2.29 9.65
C MET A 6 17.31 -0.76 9.53
N LEU A 7 17.55 -0.01 10.61
CA LEU A 7 17.24 1.42 10.68
C LEU A 7 18.32 2.32 11.30
N ASP A 8 19.52 1.81 11.59
CA ASP A 8 20.58 2.69 12.10
C ASP A 8 21.50 3.20 10.99
N ASN A 9 21.46 4.52 10.87
CA ASN A 9 22.50 5.44 10.41
C ASN A 9 22.65 5.70 8.91
N ASN A 10 21.97 6.76 8.50
CA ASN A 10 22.63 8.00 8.07
C ASN A 10 23.64 7.85 6.90
N LYS A 11 23.07 7.66 5.71
CA LYS A 11 23.53 8.06 4.36
C LYS A 11 22.54 7.41 3.39
N GLN A 12 21.40 8.05 3.13
CA GLN A 12 20.30 7.48 2.33
C GLN A 12 20.68 7.35 0.84
N GLY A 13 21.49 6.35 0.53
CA GLY A 13 21.49 5.68 -0.75
C GLY A 13 20.33 4.69 -0.75
N TYR A 14 19.32 4.94 -1.58
CA TYR A 14 18.16 4.07 -1.72
C TYR A 14 18.62 2.63 -2.05
N LYS A 15 18.18 1.64 -1.27
CA LYS A 15 18.41 0.23 -1.59
C LYS A 15 17.45 -0.15 -2.72
N THR A 16 18.00 -0.50 -3.89
CA THR A 16 17.21 -0.97 -5.03
C THR A 16 16.54 -2.31 -4.72
N LEU A 17 15.45 -2.64 -5.41
CA LEU A 17 14.79 -3.96 -5.30
C LEU A 17 15.79 -5.11 -5.55
N SER A 18 16.76 -4.91 -6.44
CA SER A 18 17.83 -5.87 -6.72
C SER A 18 18.75 -6.10 -5.53
N HIS A 19 19.07 -5.05 -4.76
CA HIS A 19 19.83 -5.19 -3.53
C HIS A 19 19.04 -5.92 -2.46
N ILE A 20 17.72 -5.66 -2.34
CA ILE A 20 16.85 -6.36 -1.39
C ILE A 20 16.74 -7.85 -1.74
N TRP A 21 16.56 -8.16 -3.02
CA TRP A 21 16.54 -9.53 -3.52
C TRP A 21 17.82 -10.28 -3.15
N ALA A 22 18.98 -9.73 -3.51
CA ALA A 22 20.28 -10.37 -3.29
C ALA A 22 20.61 -10.53 -1.80
N ALA A 23 20.37 -9.49 -0.99
CA ALA A 23 20.79 -9.49 0.41
C ALA A 23 19.87 -10.31 1.33
N TYR A 24 18.58 -10.45 1.00
CA TYR A 24 17.59 -10.98 1.95
C TYR A 24 16.74 -12.12 1.40
N ILE A 25 16.31 -12.05 0.13
CA ILE A 25 15.36 -13.02 -0.43
C ILE A 25 16.09 -14.23 -1.02
N GLN A 26 17.16 -14.03 -1.79
CA GLN A 26 17.89 -15.10 -2.46
C GLN A 26 18.47 -16.14 -1.50
N HIS A 27 18.86 -15.72 -0.29
CA HIS A 27 19.41 -16.59 0.75
C HIS A 27 18.35 -17.15 1.71
N SER A 28 17.10 -16.71 1.60
CA SER A 28 16.00 -17.30 2.35
C SER A 28 15.64 -18.67 1.76
N LYS A 29 15.14 -19.61 2.57
CA LYS A 29 14.58 -20.89 2.10
C LYS A 29 13.26 -20.72 1.30
N SER A 30 13.02 -19.55 0.71
CA SER A 30 11.80 -19.28 -0.04
C SER A 30 11.88 -19.93 -1.43
N THR A 31 10.75 -20.47 -1.89
CA THR A 31 10.56 -20.96 -3.27
C THR A 31 10.32 -19.81 -4.27
N LEU A 32 10.48 -18.57 -3.83
CA LEU A 32 10.22 -17.38 -4.62
C LEU A 32 11.33 -17.24 -5.66
N THR A 33 10.96 -17.02 -6.92
CA THR A 33 11.94 -16.69 -7.98
C THR A 33 12.13 -15.18 -8.06
N SER A 34 13.27 -14.73 -8.59
CA SER A 34 13.57 -13.31 -8.74
C SER A 34 12.48 -12.60 -9.53
N ARG A 35 12.07 -13.19 -10.66
CA ARG A 35 10.95 -12.71 -11.48
C ARG A 35 9.67 -12.54 -10.68
N ARG A 36 9.25 -13.57 -9.92
CA ARG A 36 8.03 -13.48 -9.09
C ARG A 36 8.14 -12.40 -8.01
N PHE A 37 9.31 -12.21 -7.42
CA PHE A 37 9.53 -11.13 -6.47
C PHE A 37 9.34 -9.75 -7.10
N TYR A 38 9.96 -9.49 -8.25
CA TYR A 38 9.78 -8.22 -8.97
C TYR A 38 8.33 -8.02 -9.41
N ASP A 39 7.67 -9.05 -9.93
CA ASP A 39 6.26 -8.99 -10.32
C ASP A 39 5.36 -8.68 -9.11
N MET A 40 5.63 -9.30 -7.96
CA MET A 40 4.92 -9.02 -6.70
C MET A 40 5.15 -7.58 -6.22
N CYS A 41 6.40 -7.10 -6.26
CA CYS A 41 6.70 -5.71 -5.91
C CYS A 41 5.98 -4.74 -6.85
N ALA A 42 6.08 -4.93 -8.17
CA ALA A 42 5.44 -4.07 -9.17
C ALA A 42 3.91 -4.05 -9.02
N SER A 43 3.29 -5.20 -8.78
CA SER A 43 1.87 -5.31 -8.50
C SER A 43 1.51 -4.62 -7.18
N GLY A 44 2.25 -4.88 -6.10
CA GLY A 44 2.09 -4.26 -4.80
C GLY A 44 2.15 -2.73 -4.83
N CYS A 45 3.00 -2.15 -5.68
CA CYS A 45 3.09 -0.70 -5.88
C CYS A 45 1.77 -0.09 -6.35
N LYS A 46 1.03 -0.79 -7.23
CA LYS A 46 -0.25 -0.30 -7.76
C LYS A 46 -1.30 -0.23 -6.66
N TYR A 47 -1.38 -1.26 -5.83
CA TYR A 47 -2.26 -1.30 -4.66
C TYR A 47 -1.88 -0.26 -3.61
N ALA A 48 -0.58 -0.09 -3.35
CA ALA A 48 -0.09 0.94 -2.43
C ALA A 48 -0.51 2.35 -2.88
N ARG A 49 -0.42 2.65 -4.19
CA ARG A 49 -0.87 3.93 -4.75
C ARG A 49 -2.38 4.14 -4.61
N LEU A 50 -3.17 3.10 -4.86
CA LEU A 50 -4.62 3.17 -4.65
C LEU A 50 -4.98 3.40 -3.18
N ALA A 51 -4.30 2.70 -2.26
CA ALA A 51 -4.51 2.88 -0.83
C ALA A 51 -4.15 4.30 -0.36
N ALA A 52 -3.08 4.88 -0.91
CA ALA A 52 -2.66 6.26 -0.66
C ALA A 52 -3.58 7.33 -1.29
N GLY A 53 -4.43 6.94 -2.24
CA GLY A 53 -5.39 7.84 -2.88
C GLY A 53 -6.78 7.80 -2.25
N GLY A 54 -7.20 6.63 -1.74
CA GLY A 54 -8.60 6.40 -1.36
C GLY A 54 -8.84 5.68 -0.04
N SER A 55 -7.81 5.24 0.68
CA SER A 55 -7.83 4.41 1.91
C SER A 55 -7.46 2.93 1.71
N ILE A 56 -6.88 2.32 2.75
CA ILE A 56 -6.63 0.87 2.84
C ILE A 56 -7.92 0.04 2.68
N TYR A 57 -9.08 0.56 3.11
CA TYR A 57 -10.36 -0.15 2.95
C TYR A 57 -10.74 -0.36 1.48
N LEU A 58 -10.21 0.45 0.56
CA LEU A 58 -10.38 0.22 -0.88
C LEU A 58 -9.75 -1.12 -1.32
N LEU A 59 -8.63 -1.53 -0.68
CA LEU A 59 -8.02 -2.83 -0.94
C LEU A 59 -8.93 -3.98 -0.51
N MET A 60 -9.68 -3.81 0.57
CA MET A 60 -10.67 -4.79 1.01
C MET A 60 -11.82 -4.91 0.02
N VAL A 61 -12.31 -3.79 -0.51
CA VAL A 61 -13.34 -3.78 -1.58
C VAL A 61 -12.83 -4.50 -2.82
N ILE A 62 -11.63 -4.18 -3.29
CA ILE A 62 -11.01 -4.82 -4.47
C ILE A 62 -10.86 -6.32 -4.24
N ALA A 63 -10.46 -6.74 -3.04
CA ALA A 63 -10.34 -8.14 -2.67
C ALA A 63 -11.72 -8.84 -2.64
N ALA A 64 -12.72 -8.23 -2.01
CA ALA A 64 -14.08 -8.76 -1.88
C ALA A 64 -14.77 -8.92 -3.23
N GLN A 65 -14.54 -8.00 -4.18
CA GLN A 65 -15.09 -8.05 -5.53
C GLN A 65 -14.24 -8.87 -6.51
N ASN A 66 -13.17 -9.53 -6.04
CA ASN A 66 -12.21 -10.28 -6.84
C ASN A 66 -11.62 -9.48 -8.04
N GLN A 67 -11.50 -8.16 -7.88
CA GLN A 67 -11.01 -7.22 -8.89
C GLN A 67 -9.48 -7.14 -8.95
N ARG A 68 -8.77 -7.95 -8.14
CA ARG A 68 -7.31 -8.03 -8.08
C ARG A 68 -6.64 -8.23 -9.45
N TRP A 69 -7.28 -8.96 -10.36
CA TRP A 69 -6.71 -9.20 -11.69
C TRP A 69 -6.78 -7.96 -12.58
N ILE A 70 -7.83 -7.15 -12.43
CA ILE A 70 -8.02 -5.92 -13.18
C ILE A 70 -7.01 -4.88 -12.71
N VAL A 71 -6.89 -4.68 -11.39
CA VAL A 71 -5.92 -3.73 -10.81
C VAL A 71 -4.47 -4.18 -11.04
N GLY A 72 -4.20 -5.49 -10.97
CA GLY A 72 -2.87 -6.02 -11.26
C GLY A 72 -2.41 -5.79 -12.70
N ARG A 73 -3.35 -5.84 -13.66
CA ARG A 73 -3.08 -5.61 -15.09
C ARG A 73 -3.17 -4.15 -15.51
N ALA A 74 -3.85 -3.32 -14.73
CA ALA A 74 -3.95 -1.88 -14.97
C ALA A 74 -2.56 -1.24 -15.10
N ASP A 75 -2.45 -0.27 -16.01
CA ASP A 75 -1.25 0.55 -16.09
C ASP A 75 -1.01 1.28 -14.78
N SER A 76 0.26 1.50 -14.44
CA SER A 76 0.63 2.17 -13.18
C SER A 76 0.08 3.58 -13.06
N ASN A 77 -0.19 4.23 -14.19
CA ASN A 77 -0.81 5.55 -14.26
C ASN A 77 -2.28 5.46 -13.84
N LEU A 78 -3.01 4.44 -14.30
CA LEU A 78 -4.42 4.25 -13.94
C LEU A 78 -4.62 4.13 -12.42
N ALA A 79 -3.74 3.41 -11.72
CA ALA A 79 -3.80 3.33 -10.26
C ALA A 79 -3.60 4.69 -9.58
N THR A 80 -2.77 5.55 -10.18
CA THR A 80 -2.52 6.92 -9.70
C THR A 80 -3.72 7.82 -9.99
N ASP A 81 -4.28 7.73 -11.21
CA ASP A 81 -5.43 8.53 -11.64
C ASP A 81 -6.68 8.19 -10.83
N VAL A 82 -6.93 6.90 -10.59
CA VAL A 82 -8.01 6.45 -9.71
C VAL A 82 -7.78 6.92 -8.28
N GLY A 83 -6.54 6.84 -7.78
CA GLY A 83 -6.20 7.38 -6.46
C GLY A 83 -6.50 8.87 -6.35
N ASN A 84 -6.11 9.66 -7.36
CA ASN A 84 -6.37 11.09 -7.43
C ASN A 84 -7.88 11.39 -7.50
N LEU A 85 -8.63 10.65 -8.33
CA LEU A 85 -10.07 10.79 -8.47
C LEU A 85 -10.82 10.49 -7.16
N LEU A 86 -10.36 9.52 -6.37
CA LEU A 86 -10.97 9.23 -5.08
C LEU A 86 -10.71 10.33 -4.04
N ARG A 87 -9.60 11.06 -4.19
CA ARG A 87 -9.17 12.11 -3.26
C ARG A 87 -9.77 13.47 -3.61
N TRP A 88 -9.85 13.77 -4.90
CA TRP A 88 -10.50 14.95 -5.47
C TRP A 88 -11.44 14.52 -6.60
N PRO A 89 -12.63 13.99 -6.26
CA PRO A 89 -13.60 13.63 -7.26
C PRO A 89 -14.08 14.87 -8.02
N ASP A 90 -14.19 14.73 -9.34
CA ASP A 90 -14.67 15.76 -10.24
C ASP A 90 -16.13 15.50 -10.67
N ASP A 91 -16.67 16.37 -11.53
CA ASP A 91 -18.05 16.25 -12.04
C ASP A 91 -18.22 15.18 -13.14
N SER A 92 -17.16 14.45 -13.48
CA SER A 92 -17.22 13.35 -14.43
C SER A 92 -18.12 12.22 -13.93
N ALA A 93 -18.52 11.31 -14.82
CA ALA A 93 -19.27 10.12 -14.41
C ALA A 93 -18.51 9.28 -13.37
N ALA A 94 -17.18 9.23 -13.49
CA ALA A 94 -16.32 8.51 -12.55
C ALA A 94 -16.22 9.23 -11.20
N GLY A 95 -16.08 10.56 -11.19
CA GLY A 95 -16.05 11.36 -9.96
C GLY A 95 -17.39 11.32 -9.22
N LYS A 96 -18.52 11.35 -9.94
CA LYS A 96 -19.85 11.11 -9.36
C LYS A 96 -19.97 9.72 -8.75
N ALA A 97 -19.50 8.67 -9.43
CA ALA A 97 -19.49 7.32 -8.87
C ALA A 97 -18.59 7.21 -7.62
N ALA A 98 -17.45 7.92 -7.59
CA ALA A 98 -16.60 8.01 -6.42
C ALA A 98 -17.34 8.67 -5.23
N MET A 99 -17.96 9.82 -5.44
CA MET A 99 -18.70 10.55 -4.40
C MET A 99 -19.94 9.82 -3.89
N GLN A 100 -20.71 9.21 -4.79
CA GLN A 100 -22.01 8.64 -4.46
C GLN A 100 -21.93 7.19 -3.96
N THR A 101 -20.89 6.45 -4.38
CA THR A 101 -20.82 5.01 -4.13
C THR A 101 -19.54 4.62 -3.40
N ILE A 102 -18.36 4.95 -3.95
CA ILE A 102 -17.10 4.41 -3.46
C ILE A 102 -16.74 4.99 -2.09
N ILE A 103 -16.73 6.32 -1.97
CA ILE A 103 -16.37 7.02 -0.72
C ILE A 103 -17.35 6.64 0.42
N PRO A 104 -18.68 6.67 0.23
CA PRO A 104 -19.62 6.24 1.26
C PRO A 104 -19.43 4.77 1.68
N MET A 105 -19.18 3.88 0.72
CA MET A 105 -18.92 2.46 1.01
C MET A 105 -17.63 2.28 1.82
N VAL A 106 -16.54 2.97 1.45
CA VAL A 106 -15.29 2.97 2.21
C VAL A 106 -15.51 3.51 3.62
N ALA A 107 -16.24 4.61 3.78
CA ALA A 107 -16.56 5.18 5.08
C ALA A 107 -17.42 4.22 5.94
N PHE A 108 -18.36 3.51 5.33
CA PHE A 108 -19.15 2.49 6.01
C PHE A 108 -18.29 1.31 6.48
N LEU A 109 -17.39 0.81 5.64
CA LEU A 109 -16.45 -0.26 6.01
C LEU A 109 -15.53 0.17 7.15
N ALA A 110 -14.99 1.39 7.08
CA ALA A 110 -14.12 1.94 8.10
C ALA A 110 -14.78 2.03 9.49
N ARG A 111 -16.10 2.27 9.52
CA ARG A 111 -16.89 2.29 10.77
C ARG A 111 -17.27 0.90 11.26
N THR A 112 -17.58 -0.01 10.34
CA THR A 112 -18.12 -1.34 10.67
C THR A 112 -17.01 -2.34 11.00
N CYS A 113 -15.85 -2.20 10.37
CA CYS A 113 -14.70 -3.08 10.55
C CYS A 113 -13.44 -2.22 10.76
N PRO A 114 -13.25 -1.63 11.96
CA PRO A 114 -12.07 -0.82 12.22
C PRO A 114 -10.82 -1.69 12.19
N VAL A 115 -9.90 -1.37 11.29
CA VAL A 115 -8.61 -2.05 11.16
C VAL A 115 -7.49 -1.12 11.62
N ALA A 116 -6.58 -1.64 12.43
CA ALA A 116 -5.36 -0.95 12.85
C ALA A 116 -4.20 -1.24 11.89
N LEU A 117 -3.28 -0.29 11.74
CA LEU A 117 -2.14 -0.41 10.83
C LEU A 117 -1.25 -1.60 11.16
N GLY A 118 -1.09 -1.95 12.44
CA GLY A 118 -0.33 -3.13 12.89
C GLY A 118 -0.95 -4.46 12.49
N GLN A 119 -2.22 -4.49 12.09
CA GLN A 119 -2.86 -5.68 11.55
C GLN A 119 -2.59 -5.87 10.05
N VAL A 120 -2.15 -4.81 9.35
CA VAL A 120 -1.90 -4.80 7.90
C VAL A 120 -0.41 -4.78 7.59
N LEU A 121 0.37 -4.03 8.37
CA LEU A 121 1.79 -3.82 8.18
C LEU A 121 2.57 -4.42 9.35
N HIS A 122 3.74 -4.98 9.03
CA HIS A 122 4.62 -5.56 10.04
C HIS A 122 5.14 -4.49 11.01
N GLU A 123 5.23 -4.81 12.30
CA GLU A 123 5.59 -3.85 13.37
C GLU A 123 6.94 -3.15 13.11
N SER A 124 7.92 -3.87 12.56
CA SER A 124 9.24 -3.28 12.25
C SER A 124 9.18 -2.14 11.23
N LEU A 125 8.22 -2.18 10.29
CA LEU A 125 8.01 -1.10 9.32
C LEU A 125 7.39 0.11 10.02
N LEU A 126 6.40 -0.12 10.88
CA LEU A 126 5.70 0.93 11.62
C LEU A 126 6.63 1.65 12.62
N GLN A 127 7.48 0.89 13.32
CA GLN A 127 8.52 1.44 14.18
C GLN A 127 9.49 2.34 13.39
N GLY A 128 9.92 1.91 12.19
CA GLY A 128 10.77 2.73 11.33
C GLY A 128 10.11 4.00 10.82
N LEU A 129 8.79 3.99 10.66
CA LEU A 129 8.01 5.16 10.26
C LEU A 129 7.58 6.04 11.45
N LYS A 130 7.84 5.60 12.69
CA LYS A 130 7.39 6.21 13.94
C LYS A 130 5.86 6.31 14.03
N VAL A 131 5.16 5.27 13.55
CA VAL A 131 3.70 5.18 13.57
C VAL A 131 3.30 4.11 14.59
N PRO A 132 2.41 4.41 15.56
CA PRO A 132 1.91 3.42 16.50
C PRO A 132 1.12 2.30 15.79
N PRO A 133 1.28 1.01 16.18
CA PRO A 133 0.61 -0.11 15.52
C PRO A 133 -0.92 -0.12 15.71
N ASP A 134 -1.41 0.50 16.77
CA ASP A 134 -2.83 0.70 17.09
C ASP A 134 -3.49 1.83 16.28
N THR A 135 -2.70 2.58 15.49
CA THR A 135 -3.24 3.64 14.63
C THR A 135 -4.28 3.08 13.66
N SER A 136 -5.49 3.66 13.67
CA SER A 136 -6.54 3.23 12.75
C SER A 136 -6.19 3.52 11.29
N CYS A 137 -6.44 2.56 10.41
CA CYS A 137 -6.37 2.70 8.95
C CYS A 137 -7.38 3.72 8.40
N SER A 138 -8.30 4.21 9.22
CA SER A 138 -9.24 5.28 8.90
C SER A 138 -8.60 6.68 8.99
N HIS A 139 -7.42 6.82 9.61
CA HIS A 139 -6.66 8.08 9.63
C HIS A 139 -5.92 8.26 8.30
N LEU A 140 -6.60 8.84 7.32
CA LEU A 140 -6.10 9.02 5.96
C LEU A 140 -4.74 9.73 5.92
N ASP A 141 -4.55 10.80 6.71
CA ASP A 141 -3.28 11.54 6.72
C ASP A 141 -2.08 10.67 7.13
N VAL A 142 -2.29 9.78 8.11
CA VAL A 142 -1.22 8.88 8.58
C VAL A 142 -0.95 7.77 7.56
N VAL A 143 -2.02 7.21 7.00
CA VAL A 143 -1.94 6.19 5.95
C VAL A 143 -1.22 6.74 4.71
N ASP A 144 -1.56 7.95 4.29
CA ASP A 144 -0.92 8.64 3.18
C ASP A 144 0.56 8.87 3.46
N ALA A 145 0.90 9.41 4.64
CA ALA A 145 2.29 9.62 5.03
C ALA A 145 3.09 8.31 5.08
N VAL A 146 2.46 7.19 5.47
CA VAL A 146 3.06 5.86 5.43
C VAL A 146 3.34 5.46 3.97
N PHE A 147 2.35 5.53 3.09
CA PHE A 147 2.51 5.08 1.71
C PHE A 147 3.35 6.01 0.82
N GLU A 148 3.36 7.33 1.07
CA GLU A 148 4.26 8.29 0.40
C GLU A 148 5.73 8.04 0.69
N ARG A 149 6.03 7.56 1.90
CA ARG A 149 7.40 7.18 2.30
C ARG A 149 7.83 5.86 1.66
N ILE A 150 6.88 5.03 1.24
CA ILE A 150 7.16 3.82 0.46
C ILE A 150 7.35 4.21 -1.00
N ARG A 151 8.53 4.73 -1.33
CA ARG A 151 8.91 5.04 -2.72
C ARG A 151 9.42 3.80 -3.42
N PHE A 152 8.72 3.43 -4.49
CA PHE A 152 9.17 2.41 -5.43
C PHE A 152 9.80 3.10 -6.63
N LYS A 153 11.13 3.18 -6.64
CA LYS A 153 11.94 3.54 -7.82
C LYS A 153 12.43 2.27 -8.50
#